data_AF-A0A2A4ZYW6-F1
#
_entry.id   AF-A0A2A4ZYW6-F1
#
_cell.length_a   1.000
_cell.length_b   1.000
_cell.length_c   1.000
_cell.angle_alpha   90.00
_cell.angle_beta   90.00
_cell.angle_gamma   90.00
#
_symmetry.space_group_name_H-M   'P 1'
#
loop_
_entity.id
_entity.type
_entity.pdbx_description
1 polymer ?
#
loop_
_entity_poly.entity_id
_entity_poly.type
_entity_poly.pdbx_seq_one_letter_code
_entity_poly.pdbx_strand_id
1 'polypeptide(L)'
;MSKKLDIDESGLQIRWKTREHYSDFFEPDFFSSKAEEKRSHKAYYDNSYVIVSCTEKIKEDVALLEYREQPKDIYEGDLLIYFTTSERDEVSRVDWRSLDGKTYEDQATSNWDTSPESKEGQERIREVKYVNRNQALVKKRKTKDKNNCQACNYQLEIKGMHIIDVHHINPLARKSGERITNLDDLICLCPNCHRIAHTSNPPLTVSQVKSLLAG
;
A
#
# COMPACT_ATOMS: atom_id res chain seq x y z
N MET A 1 12.77 -8.55 1.70
CA MET A 1 12.54 -7.88 0.40
C MET A 1 11.10 -8.11 0.00
N SER A 2 10.19 -7.17 0.28
CA SER A 2 8.90 -7.19 -0.43
C SER A 2 9.26 -6.91 -1.89
N LYS A 3 9.05 -7.91 -2.76
CA LYS A 3 9.03 -7.62 -4.19
C LYS A 3 7.99 -6.51 -4.36
N LYS A 4 8.42 -5.33 -4.83
CA LYS A 4 7.50 -4.41 -5.48
C LYS A 4 6.77 -5.28 -6.51
N LEU A 5 5.44 -5.27 -6.53
CA LEU A 5 4.73 -5.77 -7.70
C LEU A 5 5.38 -5.08 -8.89
N ASP A 6 6.02 -5.85 -9.76
CA ASP A 6 6.62 -5.32 -10.98
C ASP A 6 5.49 -4.60 -11.70
N ILE A 7 5.60 -3.28 -11.77
CA ILE A 7 4.65 -2.45 -12.48
C ILE A 7 4.93 -2.76 -13.94
N ASP A 8 4.06 -3.54 -14.55
CA ASP A 8 4.05 -3.65 -16.00
C ASP A 8 3.48 -2.32 -16.53
N GLU A 9 4.38 -1.40 -16.88
CA GLU A 9 4.01 -0.06 -17.37
C GLU A 9 3.52 -0.08 -18.82
N SER A 10 3.53 -1.25 -19.48
CA SER A 10 3.08 -1.35 -20.86
C SER A 10 1.56 -1.21 -21.01
N GLY A 11 0.80 -1.45 -19.95
CA GLY A 11 -0.67 -1.44 -19.96
C GLY A 11 -1.30 -0.56 -18.88
N LEU A 12 -2.63 -0.57 -18.83
CA LEU A 12 -3.38 0.13 -17.78
C LEU A 12 -3.36 -0.72 -16.51
N GLN A 13 -2.88 -0.15 -15.42
CA GLN A 13 -2.92 -0.71 -14.08
C GLN A 13 -3.83 0.12 -13.18
N ILE A 14 -4.88 -0.52 -12.64
CA ILE A 14 -5.81 0.06 -11.68
C ILE A 14 -5.52 -0.52 -10.29
N ARG A 15 -5.20 0.34 -9.32
CA ARG A 15 -4.92 -0.04 -7.92
C ARG A 15 -6.05 0.38 -7.01
N TRP A 16 -6.65 -0.58 -6.32
CA TRP A 16 -7.82 -0.36 -5.49
C TRP A 16 -7.47 0.27 -4.14
N LYS A 17 -8.18 1.35 -3.79
CA LYS A 17 -7.96 2.11 -2.54
C LYS A 17 -8.41 1.34 -1.30
N THR A 18 -9.36 0.42 -1.44
CA THR A 18 -9.99 -0.34 -0.35
C THR A 18 -9.34 -1.71 -0.11
N ARG A 19 -8.45 -2.17 -0.99
CA ARG A 19 -7.75 -3.45 -0.88
C ARG A 19 -6.25 -3.26 -1.08
N GLU A 20 -5.50 -3.31 0.02
CA GLU A 20 -4.03 -3.29 -0.05
C GLU A 20 -3.55 -4.44 -0.94
N HIS A 21 -2.61 -4.15 -1.84
CA HIS A 21 -1.98 -5.10 -2.77
C HIS A 21 -2.88 -5.71 -3.85
N TYR A 22 -4.09 -5.20 -4.08
CA TYR A 22 -4.96 -5.65 -5.18
C TYR A 22 -4.94 -4.67 -6.37
N SER A 23 -4.69 -5.18 -7.58
CA SER A 23 -4.72 -4.36 -8.80
C SER A 23 -5.18 -5.14 -10.02
N ASP A 24 -6.02 -4.53 -10.85
CA ASP A 24 -6.32 -5.01 -12.20
C ASP A 24 -5.28 -4.48 -13.18
N PHE A 25 -4.85 -5.33 -14.10
CA PHE A 25 -3.94 -5.00 -15.18
C PHE A 25 -4.57 -5.39 -16.52
N PHE A 26 -4.66 -4.41 -17.40
CA PHE A 26 -5.17 -4.52 -18.76
C PHE A 26 -4.01 -4.29 -19.73
N GLU A 27 -3.88 -5.18 -20.72
CA GLU A 27 -2.89 -5.04 -21.78
C GLU A 27 -3.14 -3.73 -22.57
N PRO A 28 -2.12 -3.09 -23.17
CA PRO A 28 -2.25 -1.76 -23.80
C PRO A 28 -3.42 -1.61 -24.78
N ASP A 29 -3.68 -2.64 -25.60
CA ASP A 29 -4.73 -2.60 -26.61
C ASP A 29 -6.11 -3.00 -26.08
N PHE A 30 -6.27 -3.26 -24.77
CA PHE A 30 -7.53 -3.71 -24.20
C PHE A 30 -8.66 -2.72 -24.51
N PHE A 31 -8.47 -1.41 -24.38
CA PHE A 31 -9.56 -0.45 -24.64
C PHE A 31 -9.59 0.09 -26.09
N SER A 32 -8.84 -0.50 -27.03
CA SER A 32 -8.69 0.02 -28.39
C SER A 32 -9.82 -0.34 -29.36
N SER A 33 -10.56 -1.42 -29.11
CA SER A 33 -11.60 -1.95 -30.02
C SER A 33 -13.02 -1.64 -29.55
N LYS A 34 -13.98 -1.54 -30.49
CA LYS A 34 -15.42 -1.60 -30.18
C LYS A 34 -15.77 -3.01 -29.67
N ALA A 35 -15.71 -3.24 -28.37
CA ALA A 35 -15.98 -4.57 -27.81
C ALA A 35 -17.37 -4.66 -27.17
N GLU A 36 -18.13 -5.66 -27.64
CA GLU A 36 -19.26 -6.33 -26.97
C GLU A 36 -18.91 -7.82 -26.79
N GLU A 37 -17.66 -8.11 -26.37
CA GLU A 37 -17.15 -9.48 -26.26
C GLU A 37 -16.69 -9.81 -24.84
N LYS A 38 -16.71 -11.11 -24.50
CA LYS A 38 -16.07 -11.61 -23.28
C LYS A 38 -14.57 -11.47 -23.41
N ARG A 39 -13.94 -10.89 -22.40
CA ARG A 39 -12.50 -10.67 -22.31
C ARG A 39 -11.95 -11.17 -20.99
N SER A 40 -10.63 -11.19 -20.90
CA SER A 40 -9.95 -11.57 -19.69
C SER A 40 -8.72 -10.71 -19.47
N HIS A 41 -8.43 -10.43 -18.22
CA HIS A 41 -7.29 -9.62 -17.81
C HIS A 41 -6.75 -10.13 -16.47
N LYS A 42 -5.61 -9.61 -16.03
CA LYS A 42 -4.93 -10.10 -14.83
C LYS A 42 -5.37 -9.28 -13.62
N ALA A 43 -5.78 -9.94 -12.54
CA ALA A 43 -5.90 -9.32 -11.23
C ALA A 43 -4.81 -9.83 -10.31
N TYR A 44 -3.95 -8.92 -9.86
CA TYR A 44 -2.83 -9.22 -8.99
C TYR A 44 -3.22 -9.06 -7.51
N TYR A 45 -2.73 -9.97 -6.67
CA TYR A 45 -2.83 -9.92 -5.21
C TYR A 45 -1.63 -10.62 -4.56
N ASP A 46 -1.03 -10.02 -3.53
CA ASP A 46 0.04 -10.61 -2.69
C ASP A 46 1.18 -11.32 -3.45
N ASN A 47 1.62 -10.76 -4.58
CA ASN A 47 2.65 -11.30 -5.52
C ASN A 47 2.23 -12.50 -6.37
N SER A 48 0.93 -12.75 -6.48
CA SER A 48 0.33 -13.70 -7.43
C SER A 48 -0.70 -12.99 -8.30
N TYR A 49 -1.22 -13.67 -9.33
CA TYR A 49 -2.33 -13.16 -10.12
C TYR A 49 -3.33 -14.28 -10.43
N VAL A 50 -4.56 -13.88 -10.67
CA VAL A 50 -5.60 -14.71 -11.29
C VAL A 50 -6.06 -14.06 -12.59
N ILE A 51 -6.60 -14.87 -13.49
CA ILE A 51 -7.26 -14.38 -14.68
C ILE A 51 -8.72 -14.09 -14.32
N VAL A 52 -9.10 -12.82 -14.47
CA VAL A 52 -10.46 -12.33 -14.31
C VAL A 52 -11.11 -12.33 -15.68
N SER A 53 -12.36 -12.76 -15.76
CA SER A 53 -13.14 -12.68 -17.00
C SER A 53 -14.14 -11.54 -16.89
N CYS A 54 -14.35 -10.76 -17.94
CA CYS A 54 -15.35 -9.71 -17.93
C CYS A 54 -16.10 -9.65 -19.26
N THR A 55 -17.33 -9.17 -19.23
CA THR A 55 -18.00 -8.72 -20.45
C THR A 55 -17.74 -7.24 -20.59
N GLU A 56 -17.07 -6.85 -21.66
CA GLU A 56 -16.75 -5.45 -21.92
C GLU A 56 -17.85 -4.76 -22.71
N LYS A 57 -18.18 -3.53 -22.30
CA LYS A 57 -19.05 -2.60 -23.02
C LYS A 57 -18.40 -1.22 -23.01
N ILE A 58 -17.82 -0.83 -24.13
CA ILE A 58 -17.20 0.50 -24.30
C ILE A 58 -18.17 1.42 -25.02
N LYS A 59 -18.40 2.60 -24.45
CA LYS A 59 -19.10 3.70 -25.11
C LYS A 59 -18.30 4.97 -24.92
N GLU A 60 -17.77 5.51 -26.03
CA GLU A 60 -16.99 6.75 -26.06
C GLU A 60 -15.81 6.70 -25.07
N ASP A 61 -15.84 7.54 -24.05
CA ASP A 61 -14.85 7.72 -22.99
C ASP A 61 -15.14 6.87 -21.75
N VAL A 62 -16.05 5.90 -21.82
CA VAL A 62 -16.41 5.03 -20.69
C VAL A 62 -16.30 3.55 -21.07
N ALA A 63 -15.55 2.78 -20.28
CA ALA A 63 -15.54 1.32 -20.32
C ALA A 63 -16.29 0.75 -19.12
N LEU A 64 -17.31 -0.08 -19.38
CA LEU A 64 -18.01 -0.87 -18.39
C LEU A 64 -17.56 -2.33 -18.52
N LEU A 65 -17.00 -2.89 -17.46
CA LEU A 65 -16.59 -4.28 -17.39
C LEU A 65 -17.46 -5.02 -16.38
N GLU A 66 -18.26 -5.97 -16.85
CA GLU A 66 -19.15 -6.77 -16.01
C GLU A 66 -18.41 -8.01 -15.50
N TYR A 67 -18.12 -8.04 -14.20
CA TYR A 67 -17.44 -9.15 -13.52
C TYR A 67 -18.52 -10.11 -13.01
N ARG A 68 -18.66 -11.26 -13.67
CA ARG A 68 -19.63 -12.33 -13.33
C ARG A 68 -18.91 -13.67 -13.27
N GLU A 69 -19.31 -14.56 -12.37
CA GLU A 69 -18.73 -15.90 -12.21
C GLU A 69 -17.21 -15.87 -11.99
N GLN A 70 -16.78 -15.03 -11.05
CA GLN A 70 -15.35 -14.80 -10.84
C GLN A 70 -14.68 -15.89 -9.98
N PRO A 71 -13.35 -16.04 -10.09
CA PRO A 71 -12.57 -16.82 -9.14
C PRO A 71 -12.82 -16.37 -7.70
N LYS A 72 -12.61 -17.29 -6.75
CA LYS A 72 -12.71 -16.99 -5.32
C LYS A 72 -11.84 -15.76 -4.98
N ASP A 73 -12.37 -14.90 -4.11
CA ASP A 73 -11.73 -13.66 -3.61
C ASP A 73 -11.71 -12.46 -4.57
N ILE A 74 -12.25 -12.61 -5.78
CA ILE A 74 -12.57 -11.51 -6.70
C ILE A 74 -14.04 -11.10 -6.49
N TYR A 75 -14.28 -9.80 -6.35
CA TYR A 75 -15.65 -9.30 -6.21
C TYR A 75 -16.38 -9.32 -7.54
N GLU A 76 -17.64 -9.70 -7.49
CA GLU A 76 -18.56 -9.56 -8.62
C GLU A 76 -19.26 -8.21 -8.55
N GLY A 77 -19.53 -7.64 -9.72
CA GLY A 77 -20.02 -6.28 -9.87
C GLY A 77 -19.60 -5.72 -11.21
N ASP A 78 -19.69 -4.40 -11.34
CA ASP A 78 -19.29 -3.70 -12.56
C ASP A 78 -18.16 -2.72 -12.24
N LEU A 79 -17.07 -2.86 -12.98
CA LEU A 79 -15.99 -1.89 -13.01
C LEU A 79 -16.29 -0.85 -14.08
N LEU A 80 -16.38 0.42 -13.69
CA LEU A 80 -16.53 1.54 -14.61
C LEU A 80 -15.22 2.32 -14.64
N ILE A 81 -14.64 2.43 -15.83
CA ILE A 81 -13.44 3.21 -16.09
C ILE A 81 -13.85 4.39 -16.95
N TYR A 82 -13.70 5.58 -16.40
CA TYR A 82 -13.89 6.84 -17.10
C TYR A 82 -12.54 7.31 -17.61
N PHE A 83 -12.48 7.62 -18.90
CA PHE A 83 -11.33 8.20 -19.56
C PHE A 83 -11.53 9.71 -19.70
N THR A 84 -10.47 10.46 -20.00
CA THR A 84 -10.60 11.89 -20.29
C THR A 84 -11.10 12.14 -21.70
N THR A 85 -10.83 11.21 -22.63
CA THR A 85 -11.23 11.29 -24.03
C THR A 85 -11.67 9.93 -24.57
N SER A 86 -12.28 9.93 -25.76
CA SER A 86 -12.64 8.72 -26.49
C SER A 86 -11.44 7.94 -27.05
N GLU A 87 -10.23 8.48 -27.01
CA GLU A 87 -8.99 7.75 -27.33
C GLU A 87 -8.61 6.78 -26.20
N ARG A 88 -9.14 7.00 -24.99
CA ARG A 88 -8.98 6.12 -23.81
C ARG A 88 -7.52 5.86 -23.44
N ASP A 89 -6.68 6.88 -23.55
CA ASP A 89 -5.26 6.89 -23.21
C ASP A 89 -4.98 7.44 -21.79
N GLU A 90 -5.94 8.14 -21.19
CA GLU A 90 -5.86 8.69 -19.84
C GLU A 90 -7.14 8.41 -19.05
N VAL A 91 -6.99 7.95 -17.80
CA VAL A 91 -8.09 7.57 -16.90
C VAL A 91 -8.39 8.72 -15.94
N SER A 92 -9.62 9.23 -15.98
CA SER A 92 -10.08 10.32 -15.11
C SER A 92 -10.68 9.85 -13.79
N ARG A 93 -11.35 8.68 -13.79
CA ARG A 93 -12.01 8.13 -12.60
C ARG A 93 -12.27 6.64 -12.75
N VAL A 94 -12.21 5.92 -11.63
CA VAL A 94 -12.61 4.50 -11.58
C VAL A 94 -13.65 4.29 -10.50
N ASP A 95 -14.82 3.78 -10.90
CA ASP A 95 -15.93 3.49 -10.01
C ASP A 95 -16.18 1.97 -9.95
N TRP A 96 -16.79 1.52 -8.86
CA TRP A 96 -17.29 0.16 -8.71
C TRP A 96 -18.77 0.15 -8.41
N ARG A 97 -19.53 -0.67 -9.13
CA ARG A 97 -20.95 -0.91 -8.84
C ARG A 97 -21.14 -2.34 -8.37
N SER A 98 -21.62 -2.55 -7.15
CA SER A 98 -21.94 -3.90 -6.67
C SER A 98 -23.19 -4.46 -7.35
N LEU A 99 -23.38 -5.79 -7.27
CA LEU A 99 -24.52 -6.49 -7.89
C LEU A 99 -25.89 -6.01 -7.39
N ASP A 100 -25.95 -5.43 -6.19
CA ASP A 100 -27.16 -4.80 -5.62
C ASP A 100 -27.44 -3.40 -6.18
N GLY A 101 -26.60 -2.90 -7.11
CA GLY A 101 -26.74 -1.60 -7.76
C GLY A 101 -26.08 -0.44 -7.03
N LYS A 102 -25.49 -0.65 -5.85
CA LYS A 102 -24.81 0.44 -5.13
C LYS A 102 -23.50 0.82 -5.83
N THR A 103 -23.34 2.11 -6.10
CA THR A 103 -22.15 2.66 -6.76
C THR A 103 -21.21 3.26 -5.73
N TYR A 104 -19.93 2.95 -5.86
CA TYR A 104 -18.82 3.45 -5.07
C TYR A 104 -17.91 4.22 -6.02
N GLU A 105 -17.91 5.55 -5.89
CA GLU A 105 -17.14 6.41 -6.78
C GLU A 105 -15.67 6.52 -6.37
N ASP A 106 -14.79 6.69 -7.35
CA ASP A 106 -13.37 6.99 -7.18
C ASP A 106 -12.65 6.00 -6.23
N GLN A 107 -12.85 4.70 -6.47
CA GLN A 107 -12.37 3.61 -5.61
C GLN A 107 -10.99 3.08 -5.96
N ALA A 108 -10.39 3.56 -7.05
CA ALA A 108 -9.06 3.17 -7.45
C ALA A 108 -8.21 4.36 -7.95
N THR A 109 -6.92 4.09 -8.14
CA THR A 109 -5.95 4.98 -8.81
C THR A 109 -5.42 4.26 -10.04
N SER A 110 -5.02 4.98 -11.08
CA SER A 110 -4.44 4.39 -12.29
C SER A 110 -3.00 4.84 -12.50
N ASN A 111 -2.22 4.10 -13.29
CA ASN A 111 -0.94 4.58 -13.83
C ASN A 111 -1.10 5.45 -15.10
N TRP A 112 -2.32 5.54 -15.63
CA TRP A 112 -2.71 6.45 -16.71
C TRP A 112 -3.38 7.72 -16.16
N ASP A 113 -3.00 8.13 -14.95
CA ASP A 113 -3.45 9.37 -14.33
C ASP A 113 -2.37 10.43 -14.58
N THR A 114 -2.65 11.36 -15.50
CA THR A 114 -1.79 12.52 -15.77
C THR A 114 -2.41 13.82 -15.28
N SER A 115 -3.48 13.77 -14.50
CA SER A 115 -4.16 14.97 -14.03
C SER A 115 -3.20 15.82 -13.17
N PRO A 116 -2.97 17.10 -13.53
CA PRO A 116 -2.17 18.01 -12.71
C PRO A 116 -2.88 18.39 -11.39
N GLU A 117 -4.16 18.02 -11.25
CA GLU A 117 -5.01 18.35 -10.11
C GLU A 117 -5.64 17.09 -9.51
N SER A 118 -5.58 16.94 -8.18
CA SER A 118 -6.21 15.85 -7.45
C SER A 118 -7.15 16.40 -6.39
N LYS A 119 -8.32 15.78 -6.20
CA LYS A 119 -9.22 16.11 -5.09
C LYS A 119 -8.62 15.61 -3.78
N GLU A 120 -7.90 16.47 -3.09
CA GLU A 120 -7.39 16.23 -1.73
C GLU A 120 -8.49 16.51 -0.67
N GLY A 121 -8.40 15.86 0.49
CA GLY A 121 -9.30 16.13 1.63
C GLY A 121 -10.49 15.19 1.81
N GLN A 122 -10.59 14.10 1.03
CA GLN A 122 -11.59 13.07 1.27
C GLN A 122 -11.32 12.35 2.61
N GLU A 123 -12.27 12.43 3.54
CA GLU A 123 -12.20 11.70 4.80
C GLU A 123 -12.36 10.20 4.55
N ARG A 124 -11.41 9.41 5.04
CA ARG A 124 -11.45 7.95 4.99
C ARG A 124 -11.43 7.38 6.39
N ILE A 125 -12.39 6.52 6.70
CA ILE A 125 -12.41 5.76 7.95
C ILE A 125 -11.53 4.52 7.76
N ARG A 126 -10.40 4.45 8.47
CA ARG A 126 -9.53 3.27 8.53
C ARG A 126 -9.70 2.61 9.89
N GLU A 127 -10.10 1.33 9.93
CA GLU A 127 -10.01 0.55 11.16
C GLU A 127 -8.53 0.25 11.48
N VAL A 128 -8.01 0.85 12.55
CA VAL A 128 -6.63 0.66 12.99
C VAL A 128 -6.60 -0.29 14.18
N LYS A 129 -6.01 -1.47 14.01
CA LYS A 129 -5.64 -2.34 15.13
C LYS A 129 -4.39 -1.77 15.82
N TYR A 130 -4.56 -1.30 17.06
CA TYR A 130 -3.45 -0.79 17.87
C TYR A 130 -2.84 -1.89 18.72
N VAL A 131 -1.51 -2.02 18.69
CA VAL A 131 -0.77 -2.86 19.63
C VAL A 131 -0.40 -2.01 20.85
N ASN A 132 -0.88 -2.41 22.03
CA ASN A 132 -0.52 -1.74 23.28
C ASN A 132 0.98 -1.92 23.56
N ARG A 133 1.70 -0.82 23.81
CA ARG A 133 3.13 -0.82 24.15
C ARG A 133 3.29 -0.41 25.61
N ASN A 134 4.04 -1.20 26.37
CA ASN A 134 4.30 -0.90 27.77
C ASN A 134 5.20 0.34 27.90
N GLN A 135 4.60 1.47 28.28
CA GLN A 135 5.29 2.76 28.44
C GLN A 135 6.41 2.71 29.49
N ALA A 136 6.31 1.85 30.51
CA ALA A 136 7.38 1.69 31.49
C ALA A 136 8.64 1.08 30.87
N LEU A 137 8.50 0.11 29.95
CA LEU A 137 9.64 -0.45 29.22
C LEU A 137 10.26 0.57 28.27
N VAL A 138 9.44 1.37 27.59
CA VAL A 138 9.92 2.47 26.73
C VAL A 138 10.77 3.45 27.54
N LYS A 139 10.28 3.90 28.70
CA LYS A 139 11.03 4.80 29.59
C LYS A 139 12.33 4.16 30.08
N LYS A 140 12.27 2.92 30.57
CA LYS A 140 13.46 2.17 31.01
C LYS A 140 14.50 2.04 29.89
N ARG A 141 14.08 1.79 28.64
CA ARG A 141 14.98 1.66 27.50
C ARG A 141 15.66 2.99 27.18
N LYS A 142 14.88 4.08 27.12
CA LYS A 142 15.39 5.44 26.92
C LYS A 142 16.43 5.81 27.98
N THR A 143 16.17 5.50 29.26
CA THR A 143 17.15 5.70 30.34
C THR A 143 18.40 4.82 30.16
N LYS A 144 18.24 3.53 29.83
CA LYS A 144 19.37 2.60 29.61
C LYS A 144 20.27 3.03 28.46
N ASP A 145 19.68 3.53 27.37
CA ASP A 145 20.38 4.08 26.20
C ASP A 145 20.83 5.54 26.38
N LYS A 146 20.56 6.17 27.53
CA LYS A 146 20.84 7.59 27.80
C LYS A 146 20.25 8.53 26.74
N ASN A 147 19.11 8.16 26.17
CA ASN A 147 18.45 8.85 25.04
C ASN A 147 19.32 8.99 23.78
N ASN A 148 20.33 8.13 23.60
CA ASN A 148 21.20 8.16 22.42
C ASN A 148 20.76 7.14 21.38
N CYS A 149 20.90 7.51 20.11
CA CYS A 149 20.78 6.57 19.01
C CYS A 149 21.89 5.53 19.09
N GLN A 150 21.54 4.25 19.19
CA GLN A 150 22.53 3.16 19.27
C GLN A 150 23.19 2.83 17.92
N ALA A 151 22.71 3.42 16.83
CA ALA A 151 23.33 3.33 15.51
C ALA A 151 24.36 4.45 15.27
N CYS A 152 23.95 5.72 15.34
CA CYS A 152 24.81 6.85 14.95
C CYS A 152 25.25 7.75 16.13
N ASN A 153 24.94 7.40 17.37
CA ASN A 153 25.21 8.19 18.58
C ASN A 153 24.52 9.57 18.62
N TYR A 154 23.62 9.87 17.66
CA TYR A 154 22.86 11.12 17.66
C TYR A 154 22.02 11.26 18.93
N GLN A 155 22.05 12.48 19.49
CA GLN A 155 21.27 12.89 20.64
C GLN A 155 20.77 14.32 20.38
N LEU A 156 19.47 14.54 20.52
CA LEU A 156 18.87 15.87 20.43
C LEU A 156 17.79 16.01 21.50
N GLU A 157 17.80 17.15 22.18
CA GLU A 157 16.77 17.54 23.13
C GLU A 157 16.20 18.91 22.73
N ILE A 158 14.87 19.01 22.69
CA ILE A 158 14.14 20.25 22.41
C ILE A 158 13.12 20.44 23.53
N LYS A 159 13.22 21.58 24.25
CA LYS A 159 12.27 21.97 25.31
C LYS A 159 12.04 20.84 26.35
N GLY A 160 13.09 20.15 26.80
CA GLY A 160 12.96 19.06 27.76
C GLY A 160 12.62 17.69 27.17
N MET A 161 12.45 17.58 25.84
CA MET A 161 12.04 16.34 25.17
C MET A 161 13.14 15.82 24.25
N HIS A 162 13.57 14.59 24.50
CA HIS A 162 14.54 13.92 23.63
C HIS A 162 13.88 13.37 22.37
N ILE A 163 14.46 13.70 21.21
CA ILE A 163 14.01 13.23 19.90
C ILE A 163 14.61 11.85 19.63
N ILE A 164 13.96 10.83 20.21
CA ILE A 164 14.41 9.44 20.15
C ILE A 164 13.22 8.48 20.21
N ASP A 165 13.27 7.46 19.35
CA ASP A 165 12.28 6.39 19.30
C ASP A 165 12.83 5.10 19.90
N VAL A 166 11.93 4.29 20.47
CA VAL A 166 12.25 2.92 20.88
C VAL A 166 11.79 1.96 19.78
N HIS A 167 12.75 1.26 19.20
CA HIS A 167 12.56 0.27 18.15
C HIS A 167 12.59 -1.14 18.74
N HIS A 168 11.72 -2.03 18.24
CA HIS A 168 11.77 -3.44 18.60
C HIS A 168 12.73 -4.17 17.65
N ILE A 169 13.76 -4.79 18.18
CA ILE A 169 14.74 -5.57 17.40
C ILE A 169 14.02 -6.69 16.63
N ASN A 170 13.04 -7.32 17.29
CA ASN A 170 12.13 -8.29 16.68
C ASN A 170 10.74 -7.65 16.52
N PRO A 171 10.25 -7.35 15.30
CA PRO A 171 8.97 -6.66 15.08
C PRO A 171 7.78 -7.38 15.71
N LEU A 172 6.84 -6.62 16.28
CA LEU A 172 5.58 -7.15 16.81
C LEU A 172 4.65 -7.67 15.71
N ALA A 173 4.70 -7.08 14.51
CA ALA A 173 3.79 -7.37 13.40
C ALA A 173 3.90 -8.81 12.82
N ARG A 174 4.95 -9.57 13.17
CA ARG A 174 5.19 -10.92 12.62
C ARG A 174 4.54 -12.06 13.40
N LYS A 175 4.01 -11.82 14.60
CA LYS A 175 3.36 -12.88 15.41
C LYS A 175 1.97 -12.41 15.82
N SER A 176 0.94 -13.12 15.39
CA SER A 176 -0.38 -13.02 15.99
C SER A 176 -0.31 -13.48 17.45
N GLY A 177 -0.82 -12.67 18.38
CA GLY A 177 -0.89 -12.99 19.81
C GLY A 177 -0.10 -12.05 20.73
N GLU A 178 -0.39 -12.15 22.03
CA GLU A 178 0.37 -11.46 23.07
C GLU A 178 1.79 -12.04 23.17
N ARG A 179 2.79 -11.18 23.39
CA ARG A 179 4.15 -11.63 23.66
C ARG A 179 4.74 -10.85 24.82
N ILE A 180 5.55 -11.54 25.62
CA ILE A 180 6.39 -10.90 26.63
C ILE A 180 7.52 -10.18 25.88
N THR A 181 7.63 -8.87 26.10
CA THR A 181 8.73 -8.05 25.58
C THR A 181 9.63 -7.68 26.74
N ASN A 182 10.92 -7.98 26.63
CA ASN A 182 11.93 -7.61 27.61
C ASN A 182 12.68 -6.36 27.15
N LEU A 183 13.45 -5.78 28.07
CA LEU A 183 14.20 -4.55 27.78
C LEU A 183 15.23 -4.73 26.66
N ASP A 184 15.78 -5.94 26.53
CA ASP A 184 16.80 -6.28 25.52
C ASP A 184 16.21 -6.55 24.13
N ASP A 185 14.87 -6.67 24.02
CA ASP A 185 14.18 -6.68 22.73
C ASP A 185 14.03 -5.27 22.13
N LEU A 186 14.47 -4.26 22.87
CA LEU A 186 14.28 -2.84 22.56
C LEU A 186 15.62 -2.12 22.40
N ILE A 187 15.62 -1.11 21.53
CA ILE A 187 16.78 -0.26 21.29
C ILE A 187 16.36 1.16 20.90
N CYS A 188 17.10 2.18 21.34
CA CYS A 188 16.88 3.56 20.93
C CYS A 188 17.50 3.89 19.58
N LEU A 189 16.71 4.49 18.69
CA LEU A 189 17.14 5.02 17.39
C LEU A 189 16.62 6.45 17.19
N CYS A 190 17.41 7.30 16.54
CA CYS A 190 16.92 8.61 16.09
C CYS A 190 15.93 8.43 14.92
N PRO A 191 15.10 9.44 14.60
CA PRO A 191 14.11 9.31 13.52
C PRO A 191 14.68 8.83 12.19
N ASN A 192 15.90 9.27 11.84
CA ASN A 192 16.57 8.88 10.60
C ASN A 192 17.01 7.41 10.63
N CYS A 193 17.73 6.97 11.66
CA CYS A 193 18.16 5.58 11.79
C CYS A 193 16.97 4.63 11.95
N HIS A 194 15.91 5.07 12.62
CA HIS A 194 14.69 4.31 12.77
C HIS A 194 14.01 4.09 11.40
N ARG A 195 13.93 5.15 10.57
CA ARG A 195 13.43 5.05 9.20
C ARG A 195 14.31 4.15 8.33
N ILE A 196 15.64 4.27 8.42
CA ILE A 196 16.58 3.40 7.69
C ILE A 196 16.38 1.94 8.10
N ALA A 197 16.19 1.63 9.39
CA ALA A 197 15.91 0.27 9.83
C ALA A 197 14.67 -0.32 9.13
N HIS A 198 13.63 0.50 8.93
CA HIS A 198 12.37 0.11 8.29
C HIS A 198 12.37 0.12 6.75
N THR A 199 13.49 0.40 6.08
CA THR A 199 13.59 0.25 4.61
C THR A 199 13.61 -1.22 4.17
N SER A 200 13.78 -2.15 5.12
CA SER A 200 13.70 -3.60 4.90
C SER A 200 12.61 -4.24 5.76
N ASN A 201 12.09 -5.37 5.28
CA ASN A 201 11.29 -6.32 6.05
C ASN A 201 11.94 -7.72 5.96
N PRO A 202 12.50 -8.27 7.06
CA PRO A 202 12.52 -7.69 8.42
C PRO A 202 13.39 -6.41 8.51
N PRO A 203 13.18 -5.55 9.53
CA PRO A 203 13.99 -4.36 9.72
C PRO A 203 15.48 -4.67 9.82
N LEU A 204 16.31 -3.74 9.34
CA LEU A 204 17.76 -3.85 9.45
C LEU A 204 18.18 -3.79 10.92
N THR A 205 19.18 -4.60 11.25
CA THR A 205 19.85 -4.54 12.55
C THR A 205 20.62 -3.24 12.70
N VAL A 206 20.90 -2.84 13.95
CA VAL A 206 21.73 -1.66 14.24
C VAL A 206 23.11 -1.73 13.58
N SER A 207 23.70 -2.93 13.49
CA SER A 207 24.97 -3.14 12.79
C SER A 207 24.87 -2.82 11.30
N GLN A 208 23.80 -3.28 10.64
CA GLN A 208 23.55 -2.97 9.23
C GLN A 208 23.29 -1.49 9.01
N VAL A 209 22.52 -0.83 9.89
CA VAL A 209 22.31 0.62 9.82
C VAL A 209 23.64 1.37 9.97
N LYS A 210 24.51 0.96 10.90
CA LYS A 210 25.86 1.54 11.05
C LYS A 210 26.68 1.42 9.78
N SER A 211 26.70 0.25 9.15
CA SER A 211 27.44 0.03 7.90
C SER A 211 26.96 0.93 6.77
N LEU A 212 25.65 1.19 6.67
CA LEU A 212 25.08 2.09 5.66
C LEU A 212 25.44 3.57 5.88
N LEU A 213 25.73 3.97 7.11
CA LEU A 213 26.11 5.34 7.46
C LEU A 213 27.61 5.61 7.39
N ALA A 214 28.43 4.56 7.20
CA ALA A 214 29.88 4.66 7.18
C ALA A 214 30.47 4.94 5.77
N GLY A 215 29.63 5.26 4.79
CA GLY A 215 30.01 5.73 3.46
C GLY A 215 29.73 7.23 3.30
#